data_AF-A0A3B8VA22-F1
#
_entry.id   AF-A0A3B8VA22-F1
#
_cell.length_a   1.000
_cell.length_b   1.000
_cell.length_c   1.000
_cell.angle_alpha   90.00
_cell.angle_beta   90.00
_cell.angle_gamma   90.00
#
_symmetry.space_group_name_H-M   'P 1'
#
loop_
_entity.id
_entity.type
_entity.pdbx_description
1 polymer ?
#
loop_
_entity_poly.entity_id
_entity_poly.type
_entity_poly.pdbx_seq_one_letter_code
_entity_poly.pdbx_strand_id
1 'polypeptide(L)' 'MLNTIVIGATGYAGAELVSLLLGHPSTTPTALMGSSRAADEDRDLADLHP' A
#
# COMPACT_ATOMS: atom_id res chain seq x y z
N MET A 1 15.64 5.77 8.82
CA MET A 1 14.28 5.29 8.51
C MET A 1 13.52 6.43 7.84
N LEU A 2 12.92 6.16 6.70
CA LEU A 2 12.12 7.10 5.92
C LEU A 2 10.64 6.74 6.07
N ASN A 3 9.83 7.69 6.49
CA ASN A 3 8.38 7.53 6.56
C ASN A 3 7.79 7.72 5.17
N THR A 4 7.00 6.76 4.71
CA THR A 4 6.47 6.74 3.35
C THR A 4 4.95 6.65 3.38
N ILE A 5 4.30 7.36 2.46
CA ILE A 5 2.87 7.24 2.17
C ILE A 5 2.75 6.80 0.71
N VAL A 6 1.91 5.80 0.44
CA VAL A 6 1.63 5.32 -0.91
C VAL A 6 0.22 5.73 -1.31
N ILE A 7 0.11 6.61 -2.31
CA ILE A 7 -1.17 7.02 -2.92
C ILE A 7 -1.38 6.22 -4.21
N GLY A 8 -2.56 5.60 -4.34
CA GLY A 8 -2.82 4.59 -5.37
C GLY A 8 -2.40 3.18 -4.96
N ALA A 9 -2.35 2.89 -3.65
CA ALA A 9 -1.90 1.60 -3.11
C ALA A 9 -2.76 0.42 -3.60
N THR A 10 -4.05 0.64 -3.90
CA THR A 10 -4.97 -0.42 -4.34
C THR A 10 -4.80 -0.83 -5.80
N GLY A 11 -4.01 -0.09 -6.59
CA GLY A 11 -3.60 -0.52 -7.93
C GLY A 11 -2.45 -1.52 -7.86
N TYR A 12 -2.32 -2.38 -8.88
CA TYR A 12 -1.27 -3.42 -8.93
C TYR A 12 0.15 -2.88 -8.64
N ALA A 13 0.55 -1.80 -9.31
CA ALA A 13 1.87 -1.19 -9.10
C ALA A 13 2.02 -0.58 -7.70
N GLY A 14 0.94 -0.04 -7.13
CA GLY A 14 0.93 0.48 -5.77
C GLY A 14 1.10 -0.64 -4.74
N ALA A 15 0.42 -1.77 -4.96
CA ALA A 15 0.52 -2.93 -4.09
C ALA A 15 1.93 -3.54 -4.10
N GLU A 16 2.52 -3.71 -5.28
CA GLU A 16 3.91 -4.16 -5.43
C GLU A 16 4.91 -3.21 -4.73
N LEU A 17 4.70 -1.90 -4.84
CA LEU A 17 5.53 -0.93 -4.15
C LEU A 17 5.43 -1.09 -2.62
N VAL A 18 4.23 -1.33 -2.08
CA VAL A 18 4.05 -1.59 -0.64
C VAL A 18 4.81 -2.83 -0.21
N SER A 19 4.71 -3.94 -0.96
CA SER A 19 5.46 -5.17 -0.68
C SER A 19 6.97 -4.94 -0.64
N LEU A 20 7.50 -4.18 -1.60
CA LEU A 20 8.92 -3.82 -1.62
C LEU A 20 9.32 -2.94 -0.42
N LEU A 21 8.49 -1.95 -0.06
CA LEU A 21 8.77 -1.03 1.04
C LEU A 21 8.70 -1.71 2.42
N LEU A 22 7.83 -2.71 2.60
CA LEU A 22 7.75 -3.52 3.82
C LEU A 22 8.98 -4.41 4.02
N GLY A 23 9.59 -4.89 2.94
CA GLY A 23 10.83 -5.67 2.98
C GLY A 23 12.11 -4.83 3.08
N HIS A 24 12.03 -3.51 2.99
CA HIS A 24 13.20 -2.65 2.87
C HIS A 24 13.66 -2.10 4.24
N PRO A 25 14.96 -2.23 4.59
CA PRO A 25 15.45 -2.08 5.97
C PRO A 25 15.40 -0.65 6.53
N SER A 26 15.15 0.35 5.68
CA SER A 26 15.22 1.76 6.07
C SER A 26 13.98 2.57 5.72
N THR A 27 12.86 1.90 5.41
CA THR A 27 11.57 2.53 5.12
C THR A 27 10.49 2.04 6.07
N THR A 28 9.46 2.86 6.26
CA THR A 28 8.28 2.51 7.05
C THR A 28 7.05 3.10 6.36
N PRO A 29 6.23 2.26 5.69
CA PRO A 29 4.92 2.69 5.23
C PRO A 29 4.07 3.13 6.42
N THR A 30 3.61 4.37 6.41
CA THR A 30 2.86 4.99 7.51
C THR A 30 1.39 5.20 7.18
N ALA A 31 1.06 5.26 5.89
CA ALA A 31 -0.31 5.27 5.39
C ALA A 31 -0.37 4.74 3.96
N LEU A 32 -1.48 4.07 3.64
CA LEU A 32 -1.82 3.60 2.31
C LEU A 32 -3.12 4.27 1.90
N MET A 33 -3.17 4.87 0.73
CA MET A 33 -4.38 5.49 0.19
C MET A 33 -4.71 4.88 -1.16
N GLY A 34 -5.96 4.42 -1.30
CA GLY A 34 -6.51 3.83 -2.52
C GLY A 34 -7.47 4.76 -3.25
N SER A 35 -8.06 4.25 -4.33
CA SER A 35 -9.21 4.91 -4.94
C SER A 35 -10.44 4.77 -4.04
N SER A 36 -11.33 5.78 -4.01
CA SER A 36 -12.59 5.76 -3.25
C SER A 36 -13.65 4.85 -3.87
N ARG A 37 -13.23 3.78 -4.56
CA ARG A 37 -14.16 2.76 -5.02
C ARG A 37 -14.62 2.03 -3.77
N ALA A 38 -15.93 1.97 -3.55
CA ALA A 38 -16.53 1.33 -2.38
C ALA A 38 -16.06 -0.13 -2.16
N ALA A 39 -15.50 -0.79 -3.18
CA ALA A 39 -14.94 -2.14 -3.10
C ALA A 39 -13.56 -2.23 -2.40
N ASP A 40 -12.86 -1.10 -2.24
CA ASP A 40 -11.50 -1.01 -1.72
C ASP A 40 -11.44 -0.38 -0.31
N GLU A 41 -12.55 0.17 0.18
CA GLU A 41 -12.62 0.84 1.49
C GLU A 41 -12.48 -0.18 2.65
N ASP A 42 -11.62 0.15 3.62
CA ASP A 42 -11.37 -0.61 4.86
C ASP A 42 -10.94 -2.09 4.70
N ARG A 43 -10.46 -2.50 3.52
CA ARG A 43 -9.91 -3.85 3.28
C ARG A 43 -8.40 -3.88 3.49
N ASP A 44 -7.88 -5.07 3.83
CA ASP A 44 -6.43 -5.28 3.79
C ASP A 44 -5.97 -5.22 2.32
N LEU A 45 -4.80 -4.64 2.09
CA LEU A 45 -4.19 -4.61 0.78
C LEU A 45 -3.92 -6.05 0.27
N ALA A 46 -3.58 -6.97 1.17
CA ALA A 46 -3.39 -8.38 0.85
C ALA A 46 -4.68 -9.08 0.38
N ASP A 47 -5.86 -8.57 0.77
CA ASP A 47 -7.14 -9.09 0.27
C ASP A 47 -7.44 -8.63 -1.17
N LEU A 48 -6.81 -7.54 -1.60
CA LEU A 48 -6.93 -6.99 -2.96
C LEU A 48 -5.89 -7.61 -3.91
N HIS A 49 -4.67 -7.83 -3.41
CA HIS A 49 -3.54 -8.41 -4.13
C HIS A 49 -2.79 -9.41 -3.22
N PRO A 50 -3.14 -10.71 -3.25
CA PRO A 50 -2.55 -11.74 -2.39
C PRO A 50 -1.14 -12.17 -2.79
#